data_AF-A0A9D5HB07-F1
#
_entry.id   AF-A0A9D5HB07-F1
#
_cell.length_a   1.000
_cell.length_b   1.000
_cell.length_c   1.000
_cell.angle_alpha   90.00
_cell.angle_beta   90.00
_cell.angle_gamma   90.00
#
_symmetry.space_group_name_H-M   'P 1'
#
loop_
_entity.id
_entity.type
_entity.pdbx_description
1 polymer ?
#
loop_
_entity_poly.entity_id
_entity_poly.type
_entity_poly.pdbx_seq_one_letter_code
_entity_poly.pdbx_strand_id
1 'polypeptide(L)'
;MGSTKNLIELAPVASKLLPSYNPDLKAWNQTLGVLSTLPEKHSNMAVALKQYPWMLTGSGRPPLASEVKRTADIISLEGWKALWRGLRPGIIRDCVFSGVFFSTWQFFHIGMLNWKALDINPPPRSIDGIGPVSPLAASLAAGVSGSIAAAASHTLDTAKCRSQCIVIPKYIAMERKLLKWKATGIWIERVTGTSPADRSILFRGIWLRMARSGLASFAVKHISPSKVTPHLLYQRGLIDVKCMSTHLISK
;
A
#
# COMPACT_ATOMS: atom_id res chain seq x y z
N MET A 1 26.12 37.32 -3.77
CA MET A 1 27.11 36.54 -2.99
C MET A 1 26.62 35.97 -1.64
N GLY A 2 25.46 36.39 -1.10
CA GLY A 2 24.92 35.84 0.16
C GLY A 2 24.12 34.53 0.03
N SER A 3 23.53 34.24 -1.14
CA SER A 3 22.66 33.05 -1.31
C SER A 3 23.42 31.72 -1.25
N THR A 4 24.66 31.70 -1.76
CA THR A 4 25.53 30.51 -1.83
C THR A 4 26.10 30.14 -0.47
N LYS A 5 26.47 31.11 0.38
CA LYS A 5 26.99 30.88 1.74
C LYS A 5 25.94 30.21 2.64
N ASN A 6 24.69 30.68 2.59
CA ASN A 6 23.60 30.12 3.41
C ASN A 6 23.14 28.73 2.92
N LEU A 7 23.37 28.39 1.65
CA LEU A 7 23.05 27.08 1.09
C LEU A 7 24.03 26.00 1.58
N ILE A 8 25.30 26.37 1.76
CA ILE A 8 26.35 25.55 2.37
C ILE A 8 26.06 25.32 3.85
N GLU A 9 25.43 26.28 4.54
CA GLU A 9 25.09 26.21 5.96
C GLU A 9 23.83 25.38 6.28
N LEU A 10 22.89 25.24 5.33
CA LEU A 10 21.71 24.36 5.42
C LEU A 10 21.95 22.94 4.87
N ALA A 11 22.99 22.76 4.05
CA ALA A 11 23.49 21.46 3.59
C ALA A 11 23.81 20.44 4.72
N PRO A 12 24.34 20.79 5.91
CA PRO A 12 24.62 19.83 6.97
C PRO A 12 23.35 19.21 7.58
N VAL A 13 22.27 19.98 7.76
CA VAL A 13 21.00 19.44 8.28
C VAL A 13 20.33 18.55 7.21
N ALA A 14 20.37 18.99 5.95
CA ALA A 14 19.89 18.23 4.80
C ALA A 14 20.61 16.88 4.63
N SER A 15 21.94 16.90 4.61
CA SER A 15 22.79 15.70 4.46
C SER A 15 22.70 14.75 5.66
N LYS A 16 22.44 15.28 6.87
CA LYS A 16 22.22 14.44 8.07
C LYS A 16 20.94 13.63 7.98
N LEU A 17 19.88 14.21 7.41
CA LEU A 17 18.57 13.56 7.24
C LEU A 17 18.50 12.70 5.98
N LEU A 18 19.16 13.13 4.90
CA LEU A 18 19.13 12.50 3.58
C LEU A 18 20.55 12.16 3.09
N PRO A 19 21.02 10.90 3.22
CA PRO A 19 22.38 10.51 2.85
C PRO A 19 22.70 10.65 1.35
N SER A 20 21.69 10.58 0.47
CA SER A 20 21.84 10.64 -0.99
C SER A 20 21.52 12.02 -1.59
N TYR A 21 21.50 13.06 -0.76
CA TYR A 21 21.17 14.41 -1.18
C TYR A 21 22.29 15.08 -1.99
N ASN A 22 21.99 15.48 -3.23
CA ASN A 22 22.83 16.33 -4.06
C ASN A 22 22.08 17.64 -4.41
N PRO A 23 22.57 18.83 -4.00
CA PRO A 23 21.93 20.10 -4.34
C PRO A 23 22.09 20.41 -5.84
N ASP A 24 20.98 20.65 -6.53
CA ASP A 24 20.95 21.19 -7.90
C ASP A 24 20.83 22.72 -7.85
N LEU A 25 22.00 23.36 -7.89
CA LEU A 25 22.14 24.82 -7.90
C LEU A 25 21.46 25.47 -9.12
N LYS A 26 21.41 24.78 -10.27
CA LYS A 26 20.82 25.32 -11.50
C LYS A 26 19.31 25.40 -11.38
N ALA A 27 18.67 24.33 -10.94
CA ALA A 27 17.23 24.31 -10.70
C ALA A 27 16.81 25.26 -9.56
N TRP A 28 17.65 25.39 -8.53
CA TRP A 28 17.41 26.36 -7.46
C TRP A 28 17.43 27.81 -7.95
N ASN A 29 18.41 28.18 -8.78
CA ASN A 29 18.48 29.52 -9.35
C ASN A 29 17.29 29.83 -10.26
N GLN A 30 16.80 28.85 -11.03
CA GLN A 30 15.58 28.99 -11.82
C GLN A 30 14.35 29.24 -10.92
N THR A 31 14.24 28.47 -9.83
CA THR A 31 13.16 28.62 -8.84
C THR A 31 13.19 29.99 -8.18
N LEU A 32 14.37 30.50 -7.83
CA LEU A 32 14.55 31.87 -7.31
C LEU A 32 14.14 32.94 -8.34
N GLY A 33 14.45 32.74 -9.62
CA GLY A 33 14.00 33.62 -10.69
C GLY A 33 12.47 33.72 -10.75
N VAL A 34 11.77 32.58 -10.66
CA VAL A 34 10.29 32.55 -10.60
C VAL A 34 9.78 33.17 -9.30
N LEU A 35 10.43 32.92 -8.16
CA LEU A 35 10.03 33.52 -6.88
C LEU A 35 10.18 35.04 -6.87
N SER A 36 11.16 35.58 -7.60
CA SER A 36 11.40 37.03 -7.67
C SER A 36 10.30 37.79 -8.41
N THR A 37 9.45 37.12 -9.19
CA THR A 37 8.31 37.75 -9.88
C THR A 37 7.05 37.80 -9.02
N LEU A 38 7.04 37.15 -7.85
CA LEU A 38 5.93 37.20 -6.91
C LEU A 38 5.93 38.53 -6.13
N PRO A 39 4.75 39.12 -5.83
CA PRO A 39 4.66 40.36 -5.04
C PRO A 39 5.37 40.22 -3.69
N GLU A 40 6.11 41.26 -3.27
CA GLU A 40 6.97 41.28 -2.07
C GLU A 40 6.26 41.01 -0.72
N LYS A 41 4.93 40.85 -0.73
CA LYS A 41 4.11 40.53 0.45
C LYS A 41 4.61 39.29 1.21
N HIS A 42 5.39 38.42 0.57
CA HIS A 42 6.00 37.22 1.16
C HIS A 42 7.52 37.15 0.97
N SER A 43 8.26 38.23 1.29
CA SER A 43 9.72 38.34 1.16
C SER A 43 10.54 37.17 1.77
N ASN A 44 9.98 36.47 2.76
CA ASN A 44 10.64 35.35 3.45
C ASN A 44 10.43 33.98 2.79
N MET A 45 9.68 33.88 1.69
CA MET A 45 9.36 32.58 1.07
C MET A 45 10.61 31.85 0.59
N ALA A 46 11.52 32.53 -0.12
CA ALA A 46 12.75 31.92 -0.59
C ALA A 46 13.63 31.37 0.55
N VAL A 47 13.66 32.06 1.70
CA VAL A 47 14.40 31.63 2.89
C VAL A 47 13.74 30.42 3.55
N ALA A 48 12.40 30.41 3.65
CA ALA A 48 11.65 29.27 4.15
C ALA A 48 11.82 28.03 3.27
N LEU A 49 11.84 28.20 1.94
CA LEU A 49 12.01 27.10 0.99
C LEU A 49 13.40 26.46 1.07
N LYS A 50 14.45 27.22 1.44
CA LYS A 50 15.79 26.68 1.70
C LYS A 50 15.85 25.72 2.88
N GLN A 51 14.88 25.76 3.78
CA GLN A 51 14.79 24.81 4.90
C GLN A 51 14.35 23.41 4.45
N TYR A 52 14.02 23.24 3.16
CA TYR A 52 13.53 21.99 2.60
C TYR A 52 14.55 21.38 1.62
N PRO A 53 15.32 20.37 2.05
CA PRO A 53 16.36 19.73 1.23
C PRO A 53 15.88 19.29 -0.15
N TRP A 54 14.70 18.69 -0.26
CA TRP A 54 14.17 18.20 -1.54
C TRP A 54 13.67 19.30 -2.49
N MET A 55 13.54 20.54 -2.04
CA MET A 55 13.34 21.66 -2.96
C MET A 55 14.63 22.06 -3.67
N LEU A 56 15.77 21.77 -3.05
CA LEU A 56 17.09 22.09 -3.56
C LEU A 56 17.62 21.00 -4.51
N THR A 57 16.93 19.86 -4.66
CA THR A 57 17.32 18.79 -5.60
C THR A 57 16.83 19.04 -7.04
N GLY A 58 16.10 20.13 -7.29
CA GLY A 58 15.57 20.48 -8.61
C GLY A 58 14.42 19.61 -9.12
N SER A 59 14.18 18.45 -8.49
CA SER A 59 13.11 17.52 -8.88
C SER A 59 11.71 17.98 -8.45
N GLY A 60 11.62 18.84 -7.42
CA GLY A 60 10.37 19.22 -6.78
C GLY A 60 9.60 18.05 -6.15
N ARG A 61 10.19 16.84 -6.11
CA ARG A 61 9.55 15.64 -5.56
C ARG A 61 9.92 15.49 -4.08
N PRO A 62 8.97 15.10 -3.22
CA PRO A 62 9.29 14.73 -1.85
C PRO A 62 10.32 13.59 -1.83
N PRO A 63 11.20 13.54 -0.81
CA PRO A 63 12.20 12.49 -0.70
C PRO A 63 11.51 11.14 -0.44
N LEU A 64 12.14 10.09 -0.93
CA LEU A 64 11.67 8.73 -0.69
C LEU A 64 12.00 8.31 0.74
N ALA A 65 11.19 7.44 1.33
CA ALA A 65 11.47 6.90 2.67
C ALA A 65 12.82 6.16 2.74
N SER A 66 13.26 5.57 1.62
CA SER A 66 14.59 4.93 1.49
C SER A 66 15.76 5.90 1.53
N GLU A 67 15.52 7.17 1.21
CA GLU A 67 16.54 8.23 1.23
C GLU A 67 16.72 8.81 2.63
N VAL A 68 15.89 8.42 3.61
CA VAL A 68 15.98 8.90 4.99
C VAL A 68 16.80 7.90 5.82
N LYS A 69 17.80 8.39 6.57
CA LYS A 69 18.75 7.53 7.28
C LYS A 69 18.13 6.75 8.44
N ARG A 70 17.23 7.37 9.22
CA ARG A 70 16.57 6.73 10.37
C ARG A 70 15.06 6.99 10.36
N THR A 71 14.31 6.04 10.93
CA THR A 71 12.86 6.19 11.15
C THR A 71 12.53 7.38 12.08
N ALA A 72 13.40 7.70 13.05
CA ALA A 72 13.26 8.89 13.88
C ALA A 72 13.30 10.20 13.07
N ASP A 73 14.06 10.23 11.98
CA ASP A 73 14.16 11.38 11.08
C ASP A 73 12.86 11.55 10.27
N ILE A 74 12.13 10.46 9.98
CA ILE A 74 10.79 10.52 9.37
C ILE A 74 9.79 11.18 10.35
N ILE A 75 9.87 10.84 11.65
CA ILE A 75 9.01 11.44 12.68
C ILE A 75 9.33 12.92 12.87
N SER A 76 10.59 13.34 12.79
CA SER A 76 10.94 14.76 12.87
C SER A 76 10.39 15.55 11.67
N LEU A 77 10.51 15.00 10.46
CA LEU A 77 10.09 15.62 9.19
C LEU A 77 8.57 15.67 8.98
N GLU A 78 7.88 14.54 9.17
CA GLU A 78 6.45 14.39 8.85
C GLU A 78 5.57 14.32 10.12
N GLY A 79 6.14 13.91 11.26
CA GLY A 79 5.43 13.78 12.53
C GLY A 79 4.94 12.36 12.80
N TRP A 80 4.37 12.15 13.99
CA TRP A 80 3.87 10.85 14.43
C TRP A 80 2.80 10.22 13.52
N LYS A 81 2.07 11.04 12.74
CA LYS A 81 1.07 10.54 11.79
C LYS A 81 1.70 9.76 10.63
N ALA A 82 2.99 9.94 10.35
CA ALA A 82 3.72 9.19 9.33
C ALA A 82 3.72 7.68 9.60
N LEU A 83 3.76 7.28 10.88
CA LEU A 83 3.79 5.86 11.28
C LEU A 83 2.49 5.12 10.91
N TRP A 84 1.37 5.85 10.89
CA TRP A 84 0.06 5.30 10.52
C TRP A 84 -0.22 5.36 9.02
N ARG A 85 0.79 5.75 8.23
CA ARG A 85 0.65 5.92 6.79
C ARG A 85 0.64 4.56 6.10
N GLY A 86 -0.35 4.38 5.23
CA GLY A 86 -0.63 3.10 4.62
C GLY A 86 -1.44 2.13 5.49
N LEU A 87 -1.75 2.45 6.75
CA LEU A 87 -2.59 1.60 7.60
C LEU A 87 -3.99 1.44 7.00
N ARG A 88 -4.65 2.55 6.66
CA ARG A 88 -6.00 2.54 6.06
C ARG A 88 -6.10 1.71 4.77
N PRO A 89 -5.29 1.97 3.72
CA PRO A 89 -5.32 1.13 2.53
C PRO A 89 -4.88 -0.31 2.82
N GLY A 90 -4.01 -0.54 3.81
CA GLY A 90 -3.62 -1.87 4.26
C GLY A 90 -4.78 -2.68 4.84
N ILE A 91 -5.55 -2.12 5.76
CA ILE A 91 -6.72 -2.79 6.35
C ILE A 91 -7.73 -3.14 5.27
N ILE A 92 -8.07 -2.18 4.40
CA ILE A 92 -9.04 -2.41 3.32
C ILE A 92 -8.51 -3.48 2.35
N ARG A 93 -7.21 -3.45 2.01
CA ARG A 93 -6.57 -4.48 1.19
C ARG A 93 -6.71 -5.87 1.81
N ASP A 94 -6.47 -5.99 3.10
CA ASP A 94 -6.49 -7.27 3.81
C ASP A 94 -7.92 -7.83 3.89
N CYS A 95 -8.92 -6.96 4.12
CA CYS A 95 -10.33 -7.33 4.03
C CYS A 95 -10.74 -7.79 2.61
N VAL A 96 -10.37 -7.03 1.58
CA VAL A 96 -10.70 -7.39 0.18
C VAL A 96 -10.01 -8.68 -0.24
N PHE A 97 -8.72 -8.83 0.07
CA PHE A 97 -7.96 -10.04 -0.26
C PHE A 97 -8.58 -11.26 0.40
N SER A 98 -8.82 -11.21 1.72
CA SER A 98 -9.38 -12.34 2.45
C SER A 98 -10.82 -12.65 2.02
N GLY A 99 -11.68 -11.65 1.88
CA GLY A 99 -13.06 -11.84 1.44
C GLY A 99 -13.17 -12.49 0.06
N VAL A 100 -12.39 -12.01 -0.91
CA VAL A 100 -12.36 -12.61 -2.26
C VAL A 100 -11.76 -14.00 -2.21
N PHE A 101 -10.65 -14.20 -1.48
CA PHE A 101 -10.01 -15.51 -1.35
C PHE A 101 -10.97 -16.57 -0.79
N PHE A 102 -11.65 -16.28 0.33
CA PHE A 102 -12.54 -17.25 0.95
C PHE A 102 -13.77 -17.50 0.10
N SER A 103 -14.35 -16.46 -0.52
CA SER A 103 -15.53 -16.61 -1.37
C SER A 103 -15.25 -17.47 -2.60
N THR A 104 -14.16 -17.17 -3.31
CA THR A 104 -13.75 -17.92 -4.51
C THR A 104 -13.31 -19.34 -4.15
N TRP A 105 -12.59 -19.53 -3.05
CA TRP A 105 -12.21 -20.86 -2.59
C TRP A 105 -13.42 -21.70 -2.20
N GLN A 106 -14.38 -21.13 -1.47
CA GLN A 106 -15.62 -21.81 -1.06
C GLN A 106 -16.47 -22.20 -2.27
N PHE A 107 -16.56 -21.33 -3.27
CA PHE A 107 -17.25 -21.61 -4.53
C PHE A 107 -16.65 -22.84 -5.24
N PHE A 108 -15.31 -22.88 -5.39
CA PHE A 108 -14.64 -24.05 -5.96
C PHE A 108 -14.81 -25.29 -5.10
N HIS A 109 -14.75 -25.16 -3.77
CA HIS A 109 -14.92 -26.27 -2.85
C HIS A 109 -16.30 -26.92 -2.99
N ILE A 110 -17.37 -26.11 -3.00
CA ILE A 110 -18.74 -26.58 -3.22
C ILE A 110 -18.87 -27.23 -4.61
N GLY A 111 -18.30 -26.63 -5.65
CA GLY A 111 -18.29 -27.20 -6.99
C GLY A 111 -17.63 -28.58 -7.05
N MET A 112 -16.48 -28.75 -6.40
CA MET A 112 -15.78 -30.04 -6.33
C MET A 112 -16.56 -31.09 -5.52
N LEU A 113 -17.21 -30.69 -4.43
CA LEU A 113 -18.07 -31.59 -3.65
C LEU A 113 -19.28 -32.05 -4.46
N ASN A 114 -19.95 -31.13 -5.16
CA ASN A 114 -21.09 -31.45 -6.03
C ASN A 114 -20.68 -32.39 -7.17
N TRP A 115 -19.52 -32.15 -7.78
CA TRP A 115 -18.98 -33.05 -8.79
C TRP A 115 -18.78 -34.47 -8.24
N LYS A 116 -18.17 -34.58 -7.06
CA LYS A 116 -17.94 -35.87 -6.40
C LYS A 116 -19.24 -36.57 -5.99
N ALA A 117 -20.29 -35.82 -5.66
CA ALA A 117 -21.58 -36.38 -5.29
C ALA A 117 -22.27 -37.12 -6.45
N LEU A 118 -21.95 -36.79 -7.71
CA LEU A 118 -22.51 -37.47 -8.88
C LEU A 118 -22.02 -38.92 -9.01
N ASP A 119 -20.82 -39.23 -8.52
CA ASP A 119 -20.21 -40.56 -8.60
C ASP A 119 -20.62 -41.50 -7.44
N ILE A 120 -21.34 -40.99 -6.44
CA ILE A 120 -21.71 -41.76 -5.24
C ILE A 120 -23.12 -42.34 -5.40
N ASN A 121 -23.23 -43.67 -5.34
CA ASN A 121 -24.50 -44.41 -5.29
C ASN A 121 -24.63 -45.18 -3.97
N PRO A 122 -25.70 -44.99 -3.16
CA PRO A 122 -26.82 -44.08 -3.36
C PRO A 122 -26.45 -42.59 -3.16
N PRO A 123 -27.26 -41.65 -3.68
CA PRO A 123 -26.98 -40.22 -3.58
C PRO A 123 -26.81 -39.77 -2.12
N PRO A 124 -25.80 -38.93 -1.81
CA PRO A 124 -25.57 -38.46 -0.45
C PRO A 124 -26.73 -37.57 0.02
N ARG A 125 -27.18 -37.77 1.26
CA ARG A 125 -28.28 -37.01 1.88
C ARG A 125 -27.87 -35.60 2.34
N SER A 126 -26.57 -35.35 2.48
CA SER A 126 -26.01 -34.05 2.88
C SER A 126 -24.58 -33.89 2.35
N ILE A 127 -24.10 -32.64 2.27
CA ILE A 127 -22.72 -32.32 1.87
C ILE A 127 -21.65 -32.91 2.81
N ASP A 128 -22.01 -33.14 4.07
CA ASP A 128 -21.14 -33.75 5.08
C ASP A 128 -20.94 -35.25 4.86
N GLY A 129 -21.82 -35.89 4.08
CA GLY A 129 -21.69 -37.27 3.65
C GLY A 129 -20.69 -37.48 2.51
N ILE A 130 -20.19 -36.39 1.91
CA ILE A 130 -19.23 -36.43 0.80
C ILE A 130 -17.81 -36.49 1.39
N GLY A 131 -17.08 -37.58 1.13
CA GLY A 131 -15.70 -37.72 1.61
C GLY A 131 -14.77 -36.59 1.11
N PRO A 132 -13.58 -36.41 1.70
CA PRO A 132 -12.72 -35.26 1.43
C PRO A 132 -12.36 -35.09 -0.06
N VAL A 133 -12.27 -33.84 -0.51
CA VAL A 133 -11.80 -33.50 -1.85
C VAL A 133 -10.32 -33.86 -2.02
N SER A 134 -9.91 -34.23 -3.24
CA SER A 134 -8.51 -34.56 -3.55
C SER A 134 -7.58 -33.41 -3.09
N PRO A 135 -6.49 -33.68 -2.36
CA PRO A 135 -5.57 -32.64 -1.89
C PRO A 135 -5.04 -31.75 -3.01
N LEU A 136 -4.74 -32.33 -4.17
CA LEU A 136 -4.26 -31.58 -5.34
C LEU A 136 -5.33 -30.65 -5.91
N ALA A 137 -6.56 -31.14 -6.09
CA ALA A 137 -7.68 -30.32 -6.55
C ALA A 137 -7.96 -29.16 -5.57
N ALA A 138 -7.88 -29.45 -4.28
CA ALA A 138 -8.08 -28.50 -3.22
C ALA A 138 -6.93 -27.46 -3.10
N SER A 139 -5.72 -27.79 -3.53
CA SER A 139 -4.57 -26.89 -3.66
C SER A 139 -4.66 -26.02 -4.92
N LEU A 140 -5.06 -26.60 -6.06
CA LEU A 140 -5.29 -25.85 -7.30
C LEU A 140 -6.38 -24.79 -7.10
N ALA A 141 -7.51 -25.16 -6.50
CA ALA A 141 -8.58 -24.23 -6.13
C ALA A 141 -8.08 -23.10 -5.23
N ALA A 142 -7.21 -23.41 -4.26
CA ALA A 142 -6.58 -22.40 -3.39
C ALA A 142 -5.62 -21.48 -4.17
N GLY A 143 -4.84 -22.01 -5.12
CA GLY A 143 -3.94 -21.22 -5.96
C GLY A 143 -4.67 -20.28 -6.91
N VAL A 144 -5.74 -20.76 -7.55
CA VAL A 144 -6.59 -19.91 -8.42
C VAL A 144 -7.29 -18.83 -7.59
N SER A 145 -7.84 -19.19 -6.43
CA SER A 145 -8.44 -18.22 -5.52
C SER A 145 -7.43 -17.16 -5.04
N GLY A 146 -6.21 -17.57 -4.68
CA GLY A 146 -5.13 -16.66 -4.29
C GLY A 146 -4.75 -15.67 -5.39
N SER A 147 -4.76 -16.12 -6.65
CA SER A 147 -4.52 -15.27 -7.81
C SER A 147 -5.63 -14.22 -8.02
N ILE A 148 -6.89 -14.65 -7.91
CA ILE A 148 -8.07 -13.77 -8.05
C ILE A 148 -8.11 -12.72 -6.92
N ALA A 149 -7.87 -13.15 -5.67
CA ALA A 149 -7.79 -12.25 -4.52
C ALA A 149 -6.63 -11.25 -4.65
N ALA A 150 -5.49 -11.69 -5.19
CA ALA A 150 -4.34 -10.82 -5.45
C ALA A 150 -4.64 -9.76 -6.52
N ALA A 151 -5.39 -10.11 -7.56
CA ALA A 151 -5.82 -9.18 -8.60
C ALA A 151 -6.80 -8.13 -8.03
N ALA A 152 -7.82 -8.58 -7.29
CA ALA A 152 -8.84 -7.69 -6.71
C ALA A 152 -8.26 -6.68 -5.70
N SER A 153 -7.27 -7.10 -4.91
CA SER A 153 -6.62 -6.26 -3.90
C SER A 153 -5.42 -5.45 -4.43
N HIS A 154 -5.05 -5.59 -5.70
CA HIS A 154 -3.80 -5.03 -6.25
C HIS A 154 -3.72 -3.51 -6.11
N THR A 155 -4.78 -2.80 -6.47
CA THR A 155 -4.80 -1.33 -6.46
C THR A 155 -4.62 -0.75 -5.06
N LEU A 156 -5.13 -1.44 -4.03
CA LEU A 156 -4.97 -1.07 -2.63
C LEU A 156 -3.56 -1.35 -2.10
N ASP A 157 -2.91 -2.39 -2.62
CA ASP A 157 -1.52 -2.66 -2.31
C ASP A 157 -0.58 -1.60 -2.90
N THR A 158 -0.81 -1.22 -4.17
CA THR A 158 -0.09 -0.10 -4.80
C THR A 158 -0.29 1.19 -4.01
N ALA A 159 -1.52 1.46 -3.53
CA ALA A 159 -1.82 2.60 -2.68
C ALA A 159 -1.06 2.57 -1.35
N LYS A 160 -1.04 1.42 -0.67
CA LYS A 160 -0.27 1.22 0.56
C LYS A 160 1.22 1.47 0.33
N CYS A 161 1.83 0.77 -0.63
CA CYS A 161 3.26 0.87 -0.92
C CYS A 161 3.67 2.31 -1.28
N ARG A 162 2.94 2.97 -2.18
CA ARG A 162 3.22 4.38 -2.53
C ARG A 162 3.07 5.32 -1.35
N SER A 163 2.03 5.13 -0.54
CA SER A 163 1.82 5.98 0.63
C SER A 163 2.96 5.85 1.65
N GLN A 164 3.60 4.69 1.74
CA GLN A 164 4.73 4.42 2.63
C GLN A 164 6.08 4.85 2.04
N CYS A 165 6.24 4.82 0.71
CA CYS A 165 7.48 5.22 0.06
C CYS A 165 7.67 6.74 -0.03
N ILE A 166 6.61 7.55 0.13
CA ILE A 166 6.67 9.01 -0.01
C ILE A 166 6.65 9.67 1.37
N VAL A 167 7.68 10.42 1.72
CA VAL A 167 7.70 11.27 2.92
C VAL A 167 7.06 12.60 2.58
N ILE A 168 5.91 12.95 3.20
CA ILE A 168 5.30 14.28 3.00
C ILE A 168 5.69 15.14 4.19
N PRO A 169 6.48 16.20 3.99
CA PRO A 169 6.85 17.07 5.09
C PRO A 169 5.62 17.80 5.66
N LYS A 170 5.65 18.11 6.96
CA LYS A 170 4.53 18.70 7.72
C LYS A 170 3.89 19.91 7.04
N TYR A 171 4.69 20.81 6.47
CA TYR A 171 4.18 22.05 5.86
C TYR A 171 3.40 21.80 4.57
N ILE A 172 3.80 20.85 3.70
CA ILE A 172 3.01 20.52 2.49
C ILE A 172 1.64 19.99 2.91
N ALA A 173 1.58 19.22 4.00
CA ALA A 173 0.31 18.76 4.56
C ALA A 173 -0.52 19.93 5.13
N MET A 174 0.13 20.91 5.78
CA MET A 174 -0.53 22.13 6.28
C MET A 174 -1.02 23.04 5.15
N GLU A 175 -0.22 23.24 4.10
CA GLU A 175 -0.58 24.02 2.91
C GLU A 175 -1.78 23.42 2.19
N ARG A 176 -1.80 22.09 1.99
CA ARG A 176 -2.98 21.39 1.43
C ARG A 176 -4.23 21.63 2.26
N LYS A 177 -4.09 21.67 3.59
CA LYS A 177 -5.21 21.92 4.51
C LYS A 177 -5.64 23.38 4.47
N LEU A 178 -4.69 24.32 4.41
CA LEU A 178 -4.93 25.76 4.36
C LEU A 178 -5.58 26.18 3.05
N LEU A 179 -5.08 25.67 1.93
CA LEU A 179 -5.60 25.93 0.57
C LEU A 179 -6.85 25.09 0.23
N LYS A 180 -7.33 24.26 1.17
CA LYS A 180 -8.43 23.30 0.95
C LYS A 180 -8.24 22.50 -0.35
N TRP A 181 -7.00 22.14 -0.66
CA TRP A 181 -6.66 21.51 -1.93
C TRP A 181 -7.32 20.14 -2.01
N LYS A 182 -8.39 20.02 -2.81
CA LYS A 182 -9.08 18.76 -3.04
C LYS A 182 -8.37 18.03 -4.17
N ALA A 183 -7.64 16.97 -3.84
CA ALA A 183 -7.06 16.09 -4.86
C ALA A 183 -8.20 15.54 -5.75
N THR A 184 -8.07 15.77 -7.05
CA THR A 184 -9.00 15.25 -8.07
C THR A 184 -8.86 13.74 -8.17
N GLY A 185 -9.96 13.05 -8.52
CA GLY A 185 -9.95 11.59 -8.71
C GLY A 185 -10.70 10.78 -7.63
N ILE A 186 -10.69 9.46 -7.79
CA ILE A 186 -11.27 8.51 -6.82
C ILE A 186 -10.39 8.39 -5.57
N TRP A 187 -10.94 7.83 -4.49
CA TRP A 187 -10.21 7.71 -3.22
C TRP A 187 -8.84 7.03 -3.39
N ILE A 188 -8.76 5.95 -4.18
CA ILE A 188 -7.49 5.22 -4.43
C ILE A 188 -6.44 6.15 -5.06
N GLU A 189 -6.83 6.92 -6.08
CA GLU A 189 -5.94 7.88 -6.77
C GLU A 189 -5.41 8.96 -5.82
N ARG A 190 -6.27 9.43 -4.91
CA ARG A 190 -5.88 10.43 -3.91
C ARG A 190 -4.88 9.86 -2.90
N VAL A 191 -5.02 8.57 -2.55
CA VAL A 191 -4.12 7.89 -1.60
C VAL A 191 -2.79 7.51 -2.26
N THR A 192 -2.81 7.09 -3.52
CA THR A 192 -1.61 6.76 -4.31
C THR A 192 -0.86 8.00 -4.80
N GLY A 193 -1.50 9.16 -4.79
CA GLY A 193 -0.96 10.39 -5.39
C GLY A 193 -0.86 10.32 -6.92
N THR A 194 -1.64 9.46 -7.57
CA THR A 194 -1.62 9.29 -9.03
C THR A 194 -2.63 10.21 -9.69
N SER A 195 -2.23 10.88 -10.76
CA SER A 195 -3.15 11.57 -11.65
C SER A 195 -4.12 10.58 -12.31
N PRO A 196 -5.40 10.93 -12.54
CA PRO A 196 -6.33 10.10 -13.30
C PRO A 196 -5.82 9.70 -14.69
N ALA A 197 -4.94 10.50 -15.28
CA ALA A 197 -4.32 10.21 -16.58
C ALA A 197 -3.30 9.05 -16.53
N ASP A 198 -2.75 8.73 -15.37
CA ASP A 198 -1.69 7.72 -15.19
C ASP A 198 -2.23 6.45 -14.48
N ARG A 199 -3.49 6.09 -14.70
CA ARG A 199 -4.14 4.93 -14.04
C ARG A 199 -3.46 3.60 -14.37
N SER A 200 -2.86 3.46 -15.54
CA SER A 200 -2.18 2.23 -15.97
C SER A 200 -1.04 1.85 -15.02
N ILE A 201 -0.42 2.84 -14.36
CA ILE A 201 0.65 2.60 -13.38
C ILE A 201 0.14 1.85 -12.13
N LEU A 202 -1.16 1.92 -11.82
CA LEU A 202 -1.76 1.24 -10.66
C LEU A 202 -1.82 -0.28 -10.85
N PHE A 203 -1.79 -0.75 -12.10
CA PHE A 203 -1.88 -2.17 -12.47
C PHE A 203 -0.52 -2.77 -12.84
N ARG A 204 0.54 -1.98 -12.80
CA ARG A 204 1.89 -2.44 -13.15
C ARG A 204 2.36 -3.50 -12.15
N GLY A 205 2.78 -4.66 -12.65
CA GLY A 205 3.26 -5.78 -11.83
C GLY A 205 2.17 -6.70 -11.28
N ILE A 206 0.91 -6.54 -11.71
CA ILE A 206 -0.22 -7.36 -11.26
C ILE A 206 0.00 -8.86 -11.51
N TRP A 207 0.54 -9.22 -12.67
CA TRP A 207 0.81 -10.61 -13.05
C TRP A 207 1.76 -11.30 -12.06
N LEU A 208 2.81 -10.61 -11.61
CA LEU A 208 3.82 -11.16 -10.71
C LEU A 208 3.22 -11.39 -9.32
N ARG A 209 2.36 -10.47 -8.86
CA ARG A 209 1.63 -10.59 -7.61
C ARG A 209 0.63 -11.75 -7.65
N MET A 210 -0.12 -11.89 -8.75
CA MET A 210 -1.05 -12.99 -8.96
C MET A 210 -0.31 -14.33 -8.93
N ALA A 211 0.77 -14.47 -9.69
CA ALA A 211 1.60 -15.67 -9.72
C ALA A 211 2.14 -16.02 -8.32
N ARG A 212 2.75 -15.07 -7.61
CA ARG A 212 3.29 -15.28 -6.26
C ARG A 212 2.20 -15.71 -5.27
N SER A 213 1.04 -15.06 -5.31
CA SER A 213 -0.05 -15.33 -4.37
C SER A 213 -0.73 -16.67 -4.67
N GLY A 214 -0.85 -17.03 -5.95
CA GLY A 214 -1.34 -18.33 -6.38
C GLY A 214 -0.40 -19.46 -5.98
N LEU A 215 0.90 -19.34 -6.26
CA LEU A 215 1.90 -20.33 -5.85
C LEU A 215 1.96 -20.49 -4.32
N ALA A 216 1.94 -19.39 -3.58
CA ALA A 216 1.92 -19.44 -2.11
C ALA A 216 0.68 -20.16 -1.58
N SER A 217 -0.51 -19.87 -2.14
CA SER A 217 -1.77 -20.49 -1.70
C SER A 217 -1.86 -21.96 -2.08
N PHE A 218 -1.29 -22.34 -3.24
CA PHE A 218 -1.15 -23.73 -3.65
C PHE A 218 -0.25 -24.53 -2.68
N ALA A 219 0.88 -23.95 -2.27
CA ALA A 219 1.86 -24.61 -1.40
C ALA A 219 1.37 -24.81 0.05
N VAL A 220 0.47 -23.97 0.57
CA VAL A 220 -0.01 -24.04 1.96
C VAL A 220 -0.65 -25.39 2.31
N LYS A 221 -1.24 -26.10 1.35
CA LYS A 221 -1.86 -27.42 1.60
C LYS A 221 -0.89 -28.60 1.56
N HIS A 222 0.27 -28.47 0.91
CA HIS A 222 1.26 -29.55 0.87
C HIS A 222 2.00 -29.72 2.21
N ILE A 223 1.97 -28.70 3.08
CA ILE A 223 2.75 -28.65 4.33
C ILE A 223 1.97 -29.09 5.58
N SER A 224 0.66 -29.37 5.50
CA SER A 224 -0.11 -29.79 6.68
C SER A 224 -1.16 -30.86 6.35
N PRO A 225 -0.79 -32.16 6.37
CA PRO A 225 -1.73 -33.26 6.13
C PRO A 225 -2.67 -33.53 7.31
N SER A 226 -2.55 -32.82 8.43
CA SER A 226 -3.39 -33.00 9.61
C SER A 226 -4.28 -31.77 9.86
N LYS A 227 -5.60 -31.99 9.72
CA LYS A 227 -6.70 -31.15 10.23
C LYS A 227 -6.69 -29.70 9.74
N VAL A 228 -7.45 -29.46 8.67
CA VAL A 228 -7.94 -28.12 8.31
C VAL A 228 -8.95 -27.68 9.37
N THR A 229 -8.43 -27.19 10.50
CA THR A 229 -9.19 -26.36 11.42
C THR A 229 -9.03 -24.92 10.96
N PRO A 230 -10.10 -24.12 10.81
CA PRO A 230 -10.00 -22.70 10.44
C PRO A 230 -9.11 -21.87 11.40
N HIS A 231 -8.72 -22.45 12.53
CA HIS A 231 -7.86 -21.87 13.55
C HIS A 231 -6.36 -21.75 13.18
N LEU A 232 -5.83 -22.49 12.19
CA LEU A 232 -4.38 -22.42 11.85
C LEU A 232 -4.04 -21.35 10.80
N LEU A 233 -4.98 -20.97 9.93
CA LEU A 233 -4.84 -19.76 9.12
C LEU A 233 -4.94 -18.48 9.95
N TYR A 234 -5.58 -18.55 11.13
CA TYR A 234 -5.65 -17.49 12.12
C TYR A 234 -4.31 -17.27 12.87
N GLN A 235 -3.49 -18.31 13.02
CA GLN A 235 -2.24 -18.29 13.81
C GLN A 235 -0.98 -17.82 13.05
N ARG A 236 -0.95 -17.86 11.70
CA ARG A 236 0.21 -17.38 10.91
C ARG A 236 0.20 -15.86 10.63
N GLY A 237 -0.55 -15.08 11.40
CA GLY A 237 -0.37 -13.63 11.49
C GLY A 237 -0.72 -12.82 10.24
N LEU A 238 -1.67 -13.28 9.40
CA LEU A 238 -2.09 -12.50 8.23
C LEU A 238 -3.39 -11.71 8.40
N ILE A 239 -4.22 -11.99 9.40
CA ILE A 239 -5.45 -11.20 9.63
C ILE A 239 -5.94 -11.34 11.08
N ASP A 240 -5.78 -10.29 11.88
CA ASP A 240 -6.49 -10.14 13.15
C ASP A 240 -7.89 -9.58 12.85
N VAL A 241 -8.82 -10.46 12.47
CA VAL A 241 -10.25 -10.13 12.36
C VAL A 241 -10.99 -10.72 13.55
N LYS A 242 -10.62 -10.33 14.77
CA LYS A 242 -11.48 -10.59 15.94
C LYS A 242 -12.48 -9.46 16.23
N CYS A 243 -12.62 -8.47 15.34
CA CYS A 243 -13.44 -7.28 15.62
C CYS A 243 -14.73 -7.14 14.79
N MET A 244 -15.22 -8.19 14.09
CA MET A 244 -16.45 -8.02 13.30
C MET A 244 -17.33 -9.27 13.18
N SER A 245 -17.50 -10.01 14.27
CA SER A 245 -18.56 -11.01 14.36
C SER A 245 -18.98 -11.23 15.81
N THR A 246 -19.75 -10.29 16.35
CA THR A 246 -20.50 -10.51 17.62
C THR A 246 -21.78 -9.68 17.72
N HIS A 247 -22.24 -9.02 16.65
CA HIS A 247 -23.46 -8.20 16.71
C HIS A 247 -24.47 -8.39 15.57
N LEU A 248 -24.43 -9.51 14.82
CA LEU A 248 -25.43 -9.80 13.78
C LEU A 248 -26.12 -11.17 13.91
N ILE A 249 -26.15 -11.74 15.12
CA ILE A 249 -27.09 -12.81 15.46
C ILE A 249 -27.62 -12.53 16.88
N SER A 250 -28.59 -11.62 16.97
CA SER A 250 -29.56 -11.55 18.06
C SER A 250 -30.72 -10.67 17.62
N LYS A 251 -31.57 -11.22 16.75
CA LYS A 251 -33.04 -11.14 16.79
C LYS A 251 -33.61 -12.02 15.68
#